data_AF-A0AAD4DGA3-F1
#
_entry.id   AF-A0AAD4DGA3-F1
#
_cell.length_a   1.000
_cell.length_b   1.000
_cell.length_c   1.000
_cell.angle_alpha   90.00
_cell.angle_beta   90.00
_cell.angle_gamma   90.00
#
_symmetry.space_group_name_H-M   'P 1'
#
loop_
_entity.id
_entity.type
_entity.pdbx_description
1 polymer ?
#
loop_
_entity_poly.entity_id
_entity_poly.type
_entity_poly.pdbx_seq_one_letter_code
_entity_poly.pdbx_strand_id
1 'polypeptide(L)'
;MTSCQDCKEAWNPTSFDLDQVLGNNHGHFVWDQKRFSESAQDTILNSETAQLSATLGTGYYETADDANSEDPENDDTIALADRIQNKGGYLTFV
;
A
#
# COMPACT_ATOMS: atom_id res chain seq x y z
N MET A 1 -5.22 -8.77 -11.19
CA MET A 1 -5.84 -9.93 -10.51
C MET A 1 -4.75 -10.96 -10.30
N THR A 2 -4.60 -11.48 -9.10
CA THR A 2 -3.61 -12.53 -8.79
C THR A 2 -4.34 -13.84 -8.51
N SER A 3 -3.65 -14.97 -8.64
CA SER A 3 -4.20 -16.27 -8.28
C SER A 3 -3.35 -16.92 -7.20
N CYS A 4 -3.97 -17.51 -6.19
CA CYS A 4 -3.31 -18.25 -5.13
C CYS A 4 -3.63 -19.74 -5.26
N GLN A 5 -2.60 -20.58 -5.16
CA GLN A 5 -2.77 -22.02 -5.16
C GLN A 5 -3.25 -22.51 -3.79
N ASP A 6 -4.30 -23.34 -3.78
CA ASP A 6 -4.80 -24.01 -2.58
C ASP A 6 -4.10 -25.36 -2.31
N CYS A 7 -4.48 -26.03 -1.22
CA CYS A 7 -3.92 -27.33 -0.84
C CYS A 7 -4.31 -28.49 -1.76
N LYS A 8 -5.16 -28.25 -2.77
CA LYS A 8 -5.57 -29.20 -3.81
C LYS A 8 -4.94 -28.87 -5.16
N GLU A 9 -3.91 -28.02 -5.15
CA GLU A 9 -3.20 -27.53 -6.34
C GLU A 9 -4.06 -26.68 -7.29
N ALA A 10 -5.26 -26.27 -6.88
CA ALA A 10 -6.13 -25.41 -7.69
C ALA A 10 -5.77 -23.93 -7.50
N TRP A 11 -5.72 -23.19 -8.60
CA TRP A 11 -5.46 -21.75 -8.61
C TRP A 11 -6.77 -20.99 -8.46
N ASN A 12 -6.93 -20.32 -7.32
CA ASN A 12 -8.10 -19.51 -7.03
C ASN A 12 -7.78 -18.03 -7.28
N PRO A 13 -8.61 -17.29 -8.04
CA PRO A 13 -8.43 -15.86 -8.20
C PRO A 13 -8.64 -15.17 -6.84
N THR A 14 -7.71 -14.30 -6.47
CA THR A 14 -7.73 -13.58 -5.20
C THR A 14 -7.42 -12.10 -5.41
N SER A 15 -7.99 -11.29 -4.53
CA SER A 15 -7.69 -9.88 -4.38
C SER A 15 -7.62 -9.57 -2.90
N PHE A 16 -6.71 -8.68 -2.52
CA PHE A 16 -6.60 -8.19 -1.17
C PHE A 16 -6.67 -6.66 -1.19
N ASP A 17 -7.47 -6.09 -0.30
CA ASP A 17 -7.67 -4.65 -0.21
C ASP A 17 -6.64 -4.06 0.76
N LEU A 18 -5.61 -3.42 0.21
CA LEU A 18 -4.51 -2.84 0.97
C LEU A 18 -4.94 -1.67 1.85
N ASP A 19 -6.02 -0.96 1.49
CA ASP A 19 -6.54 0.15 2.30
C ASP A 19 -7.09 -0.29 3.66
N GLN A 20 -7.27 -1.59 3.87
CA GLN A 20 -7.73 -2.13 5.15
C GLN A 20 -6.60 -2.34 6.16
N VAL A 21 -5.35 -2.34 5.71
CA VAL A 21 -4.16 -2.68 6.53
C VAL A 21 -2.99 -1.72 6.36
N LEU A 22 -3.00 -0.87 5.34
CA LEU A 22 -2.03 0.19 5.12
C LEU A 22 -2.67 1.55 5.34
N GLY A 23 -1.97 2.40 6.07
CA GLY A 23 -2.22 3.83 6.15
C GLY A 23 -0.98 4.64 5.79
N ASN A 24 -1.19 5.95 5.70
CA ASN A 24 -0.13 6.93 5.52
C ASN A 24 0.10 7.67 6.84
N ASN A 25 1.35 7.71 7.32
CA ASN A 25 1.76 8.48 8.48
C ASN A 25 2.90 9.43 8.09
N HIS A 26 2.60 10.70 7.88
CA HIS A 26 3.56 11.74 7.49
C HIS A 26 4.41 11.36 6.25
N GLY A 27 3.76 10.85 5.21
CA GLY A 27 4.45 10.49 3.96
C GLY A 27 5.11 9.11 3.99
N HIS A 28 4.75 8.27 4.97
CA HIS A 28 5.29 6.92 5.11
C HIS A 28 4.21 5.87 5.21
N PHE A 29 4.43 4.72 4.57
CA PHE A 29 3.56 3.56 4.72
C PHE A 29 3.65 2.98 6.13
N VAL A 30 2.49 2.74 6.74
CA VAL A 30 2.41 2.11 8.06
C VAL A 30 1.39 0.98 8.05
N TRP A 31 1.83 -0.20 8.48
CA TRP A 31 0.97 -1.37 8.70
C TRP A 31 -0.01 -1.14 9.86
N ASP A 32 -1.10 -1.92 9.89
CA ASP A 32 -2.15 -1.85 10.91
C ASP A 32 -2.89 -0.50 10.96
N GLN A 33 -2.70 0.33 9.93
CA GLN A 33 -3.46 1.55 9.68
C GLN A 33 -4.41 1.32 8.50
N LYS A 34 -5.16 2.35 8.11
CA LYS A 34 -6.14 2.25 7.02
C LYS A 34 -6.05 3.45 6.10
N ARG A 35 -6.56 3.26 4.88
CA ARG A 35 -6.84 4.30 3.90
C ARG A 35 -5.61 5.10 3.47
N PHE A 36 -4.47 4.43 3.23
CA PHE A 36 -3.32 5.10 2.64
C PHE A 36 -3.69 5.80 1.32
N SER A 37 -4.61 5.21 0.55
CA SER A 37 -5.05 5.74 -0.75
C SER A 37 -5.70 7.12 -0.69
N GLU A 38 -6.21 7.57 0.46
CA GLU A 38 -6.81 8.91 0.59
C GLU A 38 -5.81 10.04 0.31
N SER A 39 -4.51 9.76 0.47
CA SER A 39 -3.42 10.73 0.31
C SER A 39 -2.27 10.18 -0.55
N ALA A 40 -2.48 9.03 -1.19
CA ALA A 40 -1.49 8.40 -2.04
C ALA A 40 -1.75 8.71 -3.52
N GLN A 41 -0.67 8.99 -4.23
CA GLN A 41 -0.65 9.22 -5.67
C GLN A 41 0.37 8.27 -6.32
N ASP A 42 0.28 8.12 -7.64
CA ASP A 42 1.22 7.33 -8.44
C ASP A 42 1.54 5.94 -7.86
N THR A 43 0.49 5.24 -7.39
CA THR A 43 0.65 3.94 -6.75
C THR A 43 1.05 2.87 -7.77
N ILE A 44 2.23 2.28 -7.57
CA ILE A 44 2.83 1.26 -8.42
C ILE A 44 3.07 0.00 -7.59
N LEU A 45 2.56 -1.14 -8.08
CA LEU A 45 2.82 -2.45 -7.50
C LEU A 45 3.84 -3.21 -8.37
N ASN A 46 5.00 -3.51 -7.81
CA ASN A 46 5.97 -4.40 -8.43
C ASN A 46 5.64 -5.86 -8.08
N SER A 47 5.13 -6.61 -9.06
CA SER A 47 4.75 -8.01 -8.88
C SER A 47 5.93 -8.97 -8.70
N GLU A 48 7.13 -8.60 -9.16
CA GLU A 48 8.31 -9.46 -9.06
C GLU A 48 8.92 -9.41 -7.65
N THR A 49 8.93 -8.23 -7.04
CA THR A 49 9.48 -8.01 -5.70
C THR A 49 8.42 -7.95 -4.60
N ALA A 50 7.13 -7.99 -4.97
CA ALA A 50 5.99 -7.76 -4.07
C ALA A 50 6.12 -6.43 -3.29
N GLN A 51 6.64 -5.38 -3.93
CA GLN A 51 6.78 -4.05 -3.35
C GLN A 51 5.69 -3.11 -3.85
N LEU A 52 5.13 -2.32 -2.95
CA LEU A 52 4.22 -1.23 -3.25
C LEU A 52 4.98 0.08 -3.09
N SER A 53 4.99 0.91 -4.13
CA SER A 53 5.53 2.26 -4.11
C SER A 53 4.40 3.25 -4.36
N ALA A 54 4.41 4.39 -3.66
CA ALA A 54 3.48 5.49 -3.91
C ALA A 54 4.07 6.80 -3.38
N THR A 55 3.58 7.91 -3.93
CA THR A 55 3.82 9.25 -3.43
C THR A 55 2.76 9.56 -2.37
N LEU A 56 3.19 9.80 -1.13
CA LEU A 56 2.32 9.94 0.03
C LEU A 56 2.35 11.38 0.56
N GLY A 57 1.18 11.99 0.72
CA GLY A 57 1.07 13.32 1.33
C GLY A 57 1.53 13.31 2.79
N THR A 58 2.35 14.28 3.20
CA THR A 58 2.89 14.33 4.58
C THR A 58 1.93 14.99 5.58
N GLY A 59 0.85 15.61 5.11
CA GLY A 59 -0.15 16.28 5.96
C GLY A 59 0.32 17.59 6.59
N TYR A 60 1.50 18.09 6.22
CA TYR A 60 1.96 19.42 6.62
C TYR A 60 1.30 20.47 5.73
N TYR A 61 0.38 21.23 6.31
CA TYR A 61 -0.02 22.51 5.72
C TYR A 61 1.14 23.48 5.93
N GLU A 62 1.83 23.89 4.87
CA GLU A 62 2.64 25.09 4.97
C GLU A 62 1.69 26.26 5.27
N THR A 63 1.97 27.00 6.33
CA THR A 63 1.19 28.19 6.68
C THR A 63 1.11 29.09 5.45
N ALA A 64 -0.11 29.44 5.06
CA ALA A 64 -0.56 29.99 3.78
C ALA A 64 0.07 31.33 3.29
N ASP A 65 1.30 31.64 3.65
CA ASP A 65 2.07 32.78 3.15
C ASP A 65 2.74 32.50 1.79
N ASP A 66 2.80 31.24 1.35
CA ASP A 66 3.28 30.89 0.01
C ASP A 66 2.16 30.20 -0.78
N ALA A 67 1.41 30.97 -1.59
CA ALA A 67 0.34 30.46 -2.44
C ALA A 67 0.83 29.51 -3.56
N ASN A 68 2.12 29.18 -3.56
CA ASN A 68 2.81 28.27 -4.45
C ASN A 68 3.45 27.07 -3.71
N SER A 69 3.23 26.92 -2.41
CA SER A 69 3.70 25.73 -1.69
C SER A 69 2.94 24.50 -2.20
N GLU A 70 3.63 23.65 -2.96
CA GLU A 70 3.15 22.31 -3.24
C GLU A 70 3.04 21.56 -1.90
N ASP A 71 1.94 20.83 -1.69
CA ASP A 71 1.79 20.02 -0.49
C ASP A 71 3.01 19.11 -0.37
N PRO A 72 3.72 19.09 0.77
CA PRO A 72 4.91 18.26 0.91
C PRO A 72 4.50 16.79 0.77
N GLU A 73 4.98 16.18 -0.31
CA GLU A 73 4.80 14.78 -0.66
C GLU A 73 6.11 14.02 -0.47
N ASN A 74 6.00 12.74 -0.13
CA ASN A 74 7.15 11.86 -0.01
C ASN A 74 6.92 10.55 -0.75
N ASP A 75 7.89 10.15 -1.57
CA ASP A 75 7.89 8.83 -2.17
C ASP A 75 8.32 7.79 -1.14
N ASP A 76 7.49 6.78 -0.94
CA ASP A 76 7.81 5.67 -0.05
C ASP A 76 7.56 4.32 -0.72
N THR A 77 8.18 3.27 -0.19
CA THR A 77 8.04 1.90 -0.69
C THR A 77 7.98 0.92 0.46
N ILE A 78 7.03 -0.02 0.37
CA ILE A 78 6.84 -1.07 1.38
C ILE A 78 6.80 -2.46 0.75
N ALA A 79 7.44 -3.43 1.40
CA ALA A 79 7.43 -4.83 0.98
C ALA A 79 6.16 -5.52 1.49
N LEU A 80 5.24 -5.88 0.59
CA LEU A 80 4.01 -6.57 0.95
C LEU A 80 4.26 -8.00 1.45
N ALA A 81 5.34 -8.63 0.99
CA ALA A 81 5.74 -9.98 1.42
C ALA A 81 6.03 -10.07 2.92
N ASP A 82 6.29 -8.95 3.61
CA ASP A 82 6.54 -8.93 5.05
C ASP A 82 5.30 -9.30 5.87
N ARG A 83 4.11 -8.95 5.36
CA ARG A 83 2.85 -9.05 6.12
C ARG A 83 1.69 -9.67 5.35
N ILE A 84 1.81 -9.84 4.03
CA ILE A 84 0.75 -10.44 3.20
C ILE A 84 1.26 -11.78 2.68
N GLN A 85 0.57 -12.85 3.07
CA GLN A 85 0.95 -14.21 2.76
C GLN A 85 -0.19 -14.97 2.07
N ASN A 86 0.15 -15.93 1.21
CA ASN A 86 -0.82 -16.90 0.72
C ASN A 86 -1.03 -17.99 1.78
N LYS A 87 -2.24 -18.07 2.34
CA LYS A 87 -2.66 -19.12 3.28
C LYS A 87 -3.80 -19.93 2.68
N GLY A 88 -3.45 -21.07 2.08
CA GLY A 88 -4.42 -22.05 1.58
C GLY A 88 -5.26 -21.56 0.40
N GLY A 89 -4.68 -20.77 -0.51
CA GLY A 89 -5.37 -20.24 -1.67
C GLY A 89 -5.99 -18.85 -1.45
N TYR A 90 -5.71 -18.20 -0.31
CA TYR A 90 -6.20 -16.86 0.03
C TYR A 90 -5.05 -15.96 0.47
N LEU A 91 -5.04 -14.71 0.03
CA LEU A 91 -4.13 -13.69 0.58
C LEU A 91 -4.63 -13.28 1.97
N THR A 92 -3.75 -13.34 2.96
CA THR A 92 -4.04 -13.00 4.34
C THR A 92 -2.97 -12.08 4.91
N PHE A 93 -3.39 -11.13 5.73
CA PHE A 93 -2.51 -10.25 6.50
C PHE A 93 -2.11 -10.94 7.82
N VAL A 94 -0.82 -10.90 8.18
CA VAL A 94 -0.22 -11.61 9.33
C VAL A 94 0.46 -10.73 10.37
#